data_AF-A0A935RRJ2-F1
#
_entry.id   AF-A0A935RRJ2-F1
#
_cell.length_a   1.000
_cell.length_b   1.000
_cell.length_c   1.000
_cell.angle_alpha   90.00
_cell.angle_beta   90.00
_cell.angle_gamma   90.00
#
_symmetry.space_group_name_H-M   'P 1'
#
loop_
_entity.id
_entity.type
_entity.pdbx_description
1 polymer ?
#
loop_
_entity_poly.entity_id
_entity_poly.type
_entity_poly.pdbx_seq_one_letter_code
_entity_poly.pdbx_strand_id
1 'polypeptide(L)'
;MNYANGSAITGEVGADKYGVRYLVSERVLLAWGDWRDHAGTDLKNTGGFYDVYSVFIVGKEAAGGLNLAGGNGGIIRKGLGSAGTADPLDQRQTIGWKKYDARTILNQAFAVEVQTPVSL
;
A
#
# COMPACT_ATOMS: atom_id res chain seq x y z
N MET A 1 0.96 -23.54 -9.94
CA MET A 1 2.27 -22.84 -9.98
C MET A 1 2.80 -22.78 -8.56
N ASN A 2 4.07 -23.15 -8.34
CA ASN A 2 4.70 -23.01 -7.03
C ASN A 2 5.10 -21.54 -6.85
N TYR A 3 4.37 -20.80 -6.03
CA TYR A 3 4.61 -19.36 -5.85
C TYR A 3 5.96 -19.08 -5.18
N ALA A 4 6.52 -20.03 -4.43
CA ALA A 4 7.85 -19.93 -3.84
C ALA A 4 9.00 -20.09 -4.86
N ASN A 5 8.70 -20.43 -6.12
CA ASN A 5 9.70 -20.68 -7.16
C ASN A 5 9.66 -19.58 -8.24
N GLY A 6 9.86 -18.33 -7.81
CA GLY A 6 9.95 -17.15 -8.67
C GLY A 6 11.07 -16.22 -8.22
N SER A 7 11.39 -15.22 -9.06
CA SER A 7 12.38 -14.20 -8.69
C SER A 7 11.96 -13.45 -7.44
N ALA A 8 12.94 -13.12 -6.58
CA ALA A 8 12.71 -12.40 -5.34
C ALA A 8 11.98 -11.07 -5.60
N ILE A 9 10.96 -10.79 -4.78
CA ILE A 9 10.26 -9.50 -4.76
C ILE A 9 10.98 -8.57 -3.79
N THR A 10 11.01 -7.27 -4.07
CA THR A 10 11.54 -6.26 -3.14
C THR A 10 10.84 -6.37 -1.78
N GLY A 11 11.63 -6.48 -0.70
CA GLY A 11 11.12 -6.65 0.65
C GLY A 11 10.74 -8.09 1.01
N GLU A 12 10.99 -9.07 0.13
CA GLU A 12 10.78 -10.48 0.46
C GLU A 12 11.85 -11.01 1.42
N VAL A 13 11.41 -11.74 2.45
CA VAL A 13 12.29 -12.34 3.47
C VAL A 13 12.37 -13.86 3.38
N GLY A 14 11.60 -14.48 2.48
CA GLY A 14 11.67 -15.90 2.18
C GLY A 14 10.31 -16.51 1.83
N ALA A 15 10.29 -17.82 1.64
CA ALA A 15 9.08 -18.60 1.39
C ALA A 15 9.06 -19.88 2.23
N ASP A 16 7.86 -20.35 2.59
CA ASP A 16 7.68 -21.60 3.33
C ASP A 16 7.56 -22.83 2.42
N LYS A 17 7.54 -24.02 3.03
CA LYS A 17 7.37 -25.30 2.32
C LYS A 17 5.99 -25.48 1.67
N TYR A 18 5.01 -24.65 2.05
CA TYR A 18 3.65 -24.67 1.52
C TYR A 18 3.45 -23.68 0.37
N GLY A 19 4.49 -22.91 0.01
CA GLY A 19 4.50 -22.01 -1.14
C GLY A 19 4.06 -20.57 -0.82
N VAL A 20 4.00 -20.18 0.44
CA VAL A 20 3.71 -18.80 0.89
C VAL A 20 5.00 -17.98 0.88
N ARG A 21 4.97 -16.80 0.29
CA ARG A 21 6.08 -15.84 0.30
C ARG A 21 5.81 -14.74 1.31
N TYR A 22 6.82 -14.38 2.07
CA TYR A 22 6.71 -13.35 3.09
C TYR A 22 7.35 -12.06 2.61
N LEU A 23 6.57 -10.99 2.64
CA LEU A 23 7.03 -9.64 2.30
C LEU A 23 6.94 -8.76 3.53
N VAL A 24 7.99 -8.00 3.78
CA VAL A 24 8.06 -6.99 4.82
C VAL A 24 8.11 -5.63 4.15
N SER A 25 7.24 -4.74 4.60
CA SER A 25 7.16 -3.36 4.13
C SER A 25 6.98 -2.44 5.34
N GLU A 26 7.72 -1.35 5.37
CA GLU A 26 7.54 -0.27 6.35
C GLU A 26 6.29 0.57 6.09
N ARG A 27 5.62 0.33 4.95
CA ARG A 27 4.48 1.10 4.46
C ARG A 27 3.28 0.19 4.28
N VAL A 28 2.77 -0.35 5.38
CA VAL A 28 1.48 -1.05 5.37
C VAL A 28 0.39 -0.08 5.81
N LEU A 29 -0.72 -0.06 5.06
CA LEU A 29 -1.92 0.66 5.48
C LEU A 29 -2.51 -0.11 6.66
N LEU A 30 -2.60 0.52 7.83
CA LEU A 30 -3.34 -0.02 8.96
C LEU A 30 -4.80 -0.23 8.53
N ALA A 31 -5.36 -1.39 8.87
CA ALA A 31 -6.73 -1.73 8.53
C ALA A 31 -7.69 -0.65 9.04
N TRP A 32 -8.59 -0.24 8.16
CA TRP A 32 -9.69 0.64 8.52
C TRP A 32 -10.61 -0.08 9.50
N GLY A 33 -10.73 0.46 10.70
CA GLY A 33 -11.63 -0.02 11.73
C GLY A 33 -11.09 0.34 13.11
N ASP A 34 -11.80 1.23 13.79
CA ASP A 34 -11.61 1.49 15.21
C ASP A 34 -11.97 0.23 16.02
N TRP A 35 -11.12 -0.80 16.03
CA TRP A 35 -11.26 -1.97 16.90
C TRP A 35 -10.78 -1.60 18.31
N ARG A 36 -11.53 -0.71 18.95
CA ARG A 36 -11.24 -0.12 20.27
C ARG A 36 -11.79 -0.97 21.40
N ASP A 37 -11.35 -2.21 21.52
CA ASP A 37 -11.60 -2.94 22.76
C ASP A 37 -10.64 -2.47 23.86
N HIS A 38 -11.19 -2.25 25.06
CA HIS A 38 -10.42 -1.82 26.23
C HIS A 38 -9.43 -2.90 26.61
N ALA A 39 -8.18 -2.50 26.90
CA ALA A 39 -7.20 -3.49 27.26
C ALA A 39 -7.41 -4.08 28.66
N GLY A 40 -7.42 -5.39 28.72
CA GLY A 40 -7.17 -6.18 29.91
C GLY A 40 -5.68 -6.21 30.27
N THR A 41 -5.36 -6.83 31.40
CA THR A 41 -4.03 -6.79 32.02
C THR A 41 -2.95 -7.64 31.34
N ASP A 42 -3.32 -8.49 30.39
CA ASP A 42 -2.45 -9.57 29.89
C ASP A 42 -1.88 -9.27 28.48
N LEU A 43 -2.30 -8.17 27.86
CA LEU A 43 -1.92 -7.77 26.51
C LEU A 43 -1.28 -6.38 26.52
N LYS A 44 -0.34 -6.15 25.60
CA LYS A 44 0.29 -4.85 25.36
C LYS A 44 -0.78 -3.81 25.05
N ASN A 45 -0.63 -2.68 25.73
CA ASN A 45 -1.59 -1.60 25.71
C ASN A 45 -0.87 -0.27 25.60
N THR A 46 -1.23 0.51 24.57
CA THR A 46 -0.87 1.93 24.49
C THR A 46 -2.13 2.77 24.62
N GLY A 47 -2.22 3.58 25.68
CA GLY A 47 -3.32 4.54 25.85
C GLY A 47 -4.70 3.93 26.11
N GLY A 48 -4.79 2.71 26.67
CA GLY A 48 -6.07 2.10 27.08
C GLY A 48 -6.72 1.15 26.06
N PHE A 49 -6.15 1.01 24.84
CA PHE A 49 -6.55 0.01 23.83
C PHE A 49 -5.44 -1.00 23.48
N TYR A 50 -5.81 -2.24 23.14
CA TYR A 50 -4.83 -3.25 22.73
C TYR A 50 -4.06 -2.82 21.47
N ASP A 51 -2.75 -3.06 21.47
CA ASP A 51 -1.94 -2.89 20.26
C ASP A 51 -2.17 -4.08 19.33
N VAL A 52 -2.77 -3.85 18.16
CA VAL A 52 -3.11 -4.87 17.16
C VAL A 52 -2.24 -4.71 15.91
N TYR A 53 -1.61 -5.80 15.49
CA TYR A 53 -0.78 -5.85 14.29
C TYR A 53 -1.44 -6.73 13.21
N SER A 54 -1.53 -6.18 12.00
CA SER A 54 -2.17 -6.84 10.86
C SER A 54 -1.14 -7.49 9.93
N VAL A 55 -1.41 -8.74 9.55
CA VAL A 55 -0.71 -9.47 8.49
C VAL A 55 -1.71 -9.79 7.39
N PHE A 56 -1.42 -9.34 6.16
CA PHE A 56 -2.26 -9.63 5.00
C PHE A 56 -1.75 -10.86 4.26
N ILE A 57 -2.62 -11.84 4.07
CA ILE A 57 -2.35 -13.01 3.23
C ILE A 57 -3.20 -12.87 1.97
N VAL A 58 -2.54 -12.81 0.82
CA VAL A 58 -3.19 -12.54 -0.47
C VAL A 58 -2.86 -13.65 -1.46
N GLY A 59 -3.90 -14.34 -1.93
CA GLY A 59 -3.81 -15.35 -2.97
C GLY A 59 -3.74 -14.74 -4.37
N LYS A 60 -3.37 -15.58 -5.35
CA LYS A 60 -3.42 -15.19 -6.76
C LYS A 60 -4.86 -14.82 -7.15
N GLU A 61 -4.99 -13.82 -8.02
CA GLU A 61 -6.29 -13.33 -8.51
C GLU A 61 -7.22 -12.78 -7.42
N ALA A 62 -6.72 -12.52 -6.20
CA ALA A 62 -7.50 -11.83 -5.18
C ALA A 62 -7.75 -10.35 -5.54
N ALA A 63 -6.72 -9.70 -6.11
CA ALA A 63 -6.77 -8.32 -6.56
C ALA A 63 -6.24 -8.19 -8.00
N GLY A 64 -6.86 -7.29 -8.76
CA GLY A 64 -6.50 -6.97 -10.13
C GLY A 64 -6.10 -5.51 -10.24
N GLY A 65 -5.12 -5.24 -11.10
CA GLY A 65 -4.75 -3.89 -11.50
C GLY A 65 -4.80 -3.76 -13.01
N LEU A 66 -5.32 -2.64 -13.49
CA LEU A 66 -5.23 -2.26 -14.90
C LEU A 66 -4.37 -0.99 -15.00
N ASN A 67 -3.29 -1.09 -15.77
CA ASN A 67 -2.56 0.10 -16.18
C ASN A 67 -3.32 0.74 -17.34
N LEU A 68 -3.94 1.88 -17.08
CA LEU A 68 -4.69 2.63 -18.07
C LEU A 68 -3.70 3.34 -19.01
N ALA A 69 -3.38 2.68 -20.13
CA ALA A 69 -2.60 3.29 -21.20
C ALA A 69 -3.42 4.32 -21.99
N GLY A 70 -2.78 5.41 -22.43
CA GLY A 70 -3.37 6.36 -23.39
C GLY A 70 -4.08 7.60 -22.82
N GLY A 71 -4.09 7.80 -21.49
CA GLY A 71 -4.52 9.09 -20.91
C GLY A 71 -3.42 10.16 -21.00
N ASN A 72 -3.75 11.43 -20.73
CA ASN A 72 -2.77 12.53 -20.56
C ASN A 72 -2.01 12.42 -19.22
N GLY A 73 -1.55 11.20 -18.90
CA GLY A 73 -0.74 10.88 -17.76
C GLY A 73 0.72 11.15 -18.10
N GLY A 74 1.47 11.70 -17.17
CA GLY A 74 2.86 12.08 -17.39
C GLY A 74 3.28 13.26 -16.55
N ILE A 75 4.51 13.70 -16.80
CA ILE A 75 5.07 14.91 -16.21
C ILE A 75 4.52 16.11 -16.98
N ILE A 76 3.91 17.04 -16.26
CA ILE A 76 3.40 18.29 -16.80
C ILE A 76 4.35 19.39 -16.35
N ARG A 77 5.08 19.99 -17.29
CA ARG A 77 6.00 21.09 -17.03
C ARG A 77 5.39 22.40 -17.50
N LYS A 78 5.38 23.40 -16.62
CA LYS A 78 5.08 24.79 -16.96
C LYS A 78 6.37 25.58 -16.77
N GLY A 79 7.03 25.87 -17.89
CA GLY A 79 8.30 26.60 -17.92
C GLY A 79 8.18 28.03 -17.41
N LEU A 80 9.33 28.67 -17.18
CA LEU A 80 9.41 30.11 -16.92
C LEU A 80 8.73 30.88 -18.06
N GLY A 81 8.02 31.96 -17.73
CA GLY A 81 7.22 32.76 -18.68
C GLY A 81 5.91 32.15 -19.16
N SER A 82 5.54 30.95 -18.67
CA SER A 82 4.24 30.34 -19.03
C SER A 82 3.02 31.01 -18.39
N ALA A 83 3.22 31.90 -17.40
CA ALA A 83 2.15 32.62 -16.71
C ALA A 83 1.94 34.07 -17.22
N GLY A 84 2.73 34.52 -18.21
CA GLY A 84 2.62 35.85 -18.80
C GLY A 84 2.69 36.97 -17.76
N THR A 85 1.75 37.92 -17.80
CA THR A 85 1.76 39.09 -16.90
C THR A 85 1.52 38.77 -15.43
N ALA A 86 1.09 37.55 -15.09
CA ALA A 86 0.97 37.09 -13.71
C ALA A 86 2.33 36.69 -13.10
N ASP A 87 3.35 36.44 -13.92
CA ASP A 87 4.75 36.26 -13.53
C ASP A 87 5.64 37.10 -14.46
N PRO A 88 5.58 38.45 -14.35
CA PRO A 88 6.20 39.36 -15.32
C PRO A 88 7.74 39.32 -15.31
N LEU A 89 8.33 38.62 -14.35
CA LEU A 89 9.79 38.46 -14.19
C LEU A 89 10.26 37.02 -14.47
N ASP A 90 9.36 36.13 -14.91
CA ASP A 90 9.68 34.74 -15.22
C ASP A 90 10.38 34.01 -14.04
N GLN A 91 9.87 34.14 -12.81
CA GLN A 91 10.50 33.61 -11.59
C GLN A 91 9.92 32.28 -11.10
N ARG A 92 8.77 31.84 -11.63
CA ARG A 92 8.05 30.68 -11.12
C ARG A 92 7.91 29.61 -12.19
N GLN A 93 8.54 28.46 -11.93
CA GLN A 93 8.32 27.24 -12.70
C GLN A 93 7.51 26.25 -11.87
N THR A 94 6.60 25.50 -12.51
CA THR A 94 5.92 24.38 -11.84
C THR A 94 6.12 23.08 -12.61
N ILE A 95 6.28 22.00 -11.86
CA ILE A 95 6.35 20.63 -12.37
C ILE A 95 5.33 19.83 -11.58
N GLY A 96 4.35 19.29 -12.29
CA GLY A 96 3.39 18.34 -11.74
C GLY A 96 3.54 16.99 -12.42
N TRP A 97 2.93 15.97 -11.83
CA TRP A 97 2.77 14.67 -12.48
C TRP A 97 1.33 14.20 -12.31
N LYS A 98 0.84 13.46 -13.29
CA LYS A 98 -0.44 12.76 -13.23
C LYS A 98 -0.24 11.31 -13.63
N LYS A 99 -0.77 10.39 -12.84
CA LYS A 99 -0.79 8.96 -13.14
C LYS A 99 -2.23 8.45 -13.09
N TYR A 100 -2.55 7.53 -13.98
CA TYR A 100 -3.80 6.78 -13.96
C TYR A 100 -3.49 5.34 -13.55
N ASP A 101 -4.32 4.80 -12.66
CA ASP A 101 -4.16 3.45 -12.14
C ASP A 101 -5.53 3.01 -11.63
N ALA A 102 -5.98 1.83 -12.02
CA ALA A 102 -7.23 1.26 -11.55
C ALA A 102 -6.94 -0.07 -10.86
N ARG A 103 -7.43 -0.24 -9.63
CA ARG A 103 -7.31 -1.47 -8.86
C ARG A 103 -8.67 -1.89 -8.34
N THR A 104 -8.92 -3.19 -8.32
CA THR A 104 -10.14 -3.76 -7.73
C THR A 104 -9.83 -5.08 -7.02
N ILE A 105 -10.64 -5.40 -6.02
CA ILE A 105 -10.73 -6.76 -5.48
C ILE A 105 -11.51 -7.58 -6.51
N LEU A 106 -10.93 -8.70 -6.94
CA LEU A 106 -11.55 -9.63 -7.89
C LEU A 106 -12.29 -10.73 -7.13
N ASN A 107 -11.70 -11.21 -6.04
CA ASN A 107 -12.32 -12.19 -5.15
C ASN A 107 -11.88 -11.96 -3.70
N GLN A 108 -12.84 -11.53 -2.86
CA GLN A 108 -12.58 -11.26 -1.45
C GLN A 108 -12.22 -12.52 -0.66
N ALA A 109 -12.72 -13.70 -1.05
CA ALA A 109 -12.41 -14.96 -0.36
C ALA A 109 -10.95 -15.39 -0.51
N PHE A 110 -10.19 -14.77 -1.42
CA PHE A 110 -8.77 -15.08 -1.66
C PHE A 110 -7.81 -14.13 -0.95
N ALA A 111 -8.32 -13.19 -0.14
CA ALA A 111 -7.52 -12.34 0.71
C ALA A 111 -8.06 -12.41 2.15
N VAL A 112 -7.16 -12.48 3.12
CA VAL A 112 -7.52 -12.44 4.53
C VAL A 112 -6.54 -11.56 5.29
N GLU A 113 -7.07 -10.86 6.28
CA GLU A 113 -6.29 -10.16 7.29
C GLU A 113 -6.24 -11.01 8.55
N VAL A 114 -5.03 -11.28 9.03
CA VAL A 114 -4.79 -11.89 10.34
C VAL A 114 -4.36 -10.79 11.29
N GLN A 115 -5.19 -10.55 12.30
CA GLN A 115 -4.92 -9.56 13.34
C GLN A 115 -4.39 -10.25 14.59
N THR A 116 -3.32 -9.71 15.15
CA THR A 116 -2.65 -10.27 16.32
C THR A 116 -2.45 -9.21 17.39
N PRO A 117 -3.03 -9.38 18.59
CA PRO A 117 -2.63 -8.61 19.75
C PRO A 117 -1.33 -9.19 20.32
N VAL A 118 -0.52 -8.36 20.97
CA VAL A 118 0.73 -8.79 21.60
C VAL A 118 0.50 -9.01 23.09
N SER A 119 0.96 -10.12 23.65
CA SER A 119 0.95 -10.35 25.11
C SER A 119 2.05 -9.55 25.81
N LEU A 120 1.84 -9.24 27.09
CA LEU A 120 2.80 -8.47 27.89
C LEU A 120 4.16 -9.17 28.09
#